data_AF-A0A7R8W2I7-F1
#
_entry.id   AF-A0A7R8W2I7-F1
#
_cell.length_a   1.000
_cell.length_b   1.000
_cell.length_c   1.000
_cell.angle_alpha   90.00
_cell.angle_beta   90.00
_cell.angle_gamma   90.00
#
_symmetry.space_group_name_H-M   'P 1'
#
loop_
_entity.id
_entity.type
_entity.pdbx_description
1 polymer ?
#
loop_
_entity_poly.entity_id
_entity_poly.type
_entity_poly.pdbx_seq_one_letter_code
_entity_poly.pdbx_strand_id
1 'polypeptide(L)'
;MKNVRGEVYRVDEQMLASLDILEDHPAFYQREIELVRLISTEEENILKCWVYFLNKFKPEMLSLPHHKNYSSTGHHGLQYLE
;
A
#
# COMPACT_ATOMS: atom_id res chain seq x y z
N MET A 1 11.13 12.93 2.64
CA MET A 1 10.01 11.97 2.62
C MET A 1 9.86 11.43 1.21
N LYS A 2 9.69 10.12 1.01
CA LYS A 2 9.55 9.52 -0.32
C LYS A 2 8.08 9.15 -0.53
N ASN A 3 7.49 9.55 -1.65
CA ASN A 3 6.14 9.10 -2.02
C ASN A 3 6.21 7.67 -2.57
N VAL A 4 5.34 6.79 -2.07
CA VAL A 4 5.17 5.43 -2.55
C VAL A 4 4.41 5.47 -3.88
N ARG A 5 4.86 4.66 -4.85
CA ARG A 5 4.18 4.44 -6.13
C ARG A 5 3.39 3.14 -6.04
N GLY A 6 2.20 3.17 -6.62
CA GLY A 6 1.33 2.01 -6.73
C GLY A 6 0.29 2.24 -7.81
N GLU A 7 -0.74 1.41 -7.78
CA GLU A 7 -1.83 1.41 -8.76
C GLU A 7 -3.14 1.66 -8.02
N VAL A 8 -4.08 2.35 -8.67
CA VAL A 8 -5.41 2.65 -8.13
C VAL A 8 -6.45 1.82 -8.86
N TYR A 9 -7.22 1.05 -8.11
CA TYR A 9 -8.30 0.22 -8.63
C TYR A 9 -9.64 0.67 -8.09
N ARG A 10 -10.66 0.65 -8.94
CA ARG A 10 -12.06 0.70 -8.50
C ARG A 10 -12.50 -0.72 -8.19
N VAL A 11 -12.91 -0.95 -6.96
CA VAL A 11 -13.43 -2.24 -6.49
C VAL A 11 -14.86 -2.08 -5.98
N ASP A 12 -15.65 -3.15 -6.04
CA ASP A 12 -16.95 -3.20 -5.40
C ASP A 12 -16.84 -3.57 -3.91
N GLU A 13 -17.96 -3.57 -3.20
CA GLU A 13 -18.02 -3.87 -1.78
C GLU A 13 -17.61 -5.33 -1.47
N GLN A 14 -17.92 -6.26 -2.36
CA GLN A 14 -17.58 -7.68 -2.19
C GLN A 14 -16.07 -7.90 -2.28
N MET A 15 -15.42 -7.28 -3.27
CA MET A 15 -13.97 -7.30 -3.41
C MET A 15 -13.30 -6.60 -2.24
N LEU A 16 -13.83 -5.45 -1.80
CA LEU A 16 -13.29 -4.73 -0.65
C LEU A 16 -13.33 -5.56 0.63
N ALA A 17 -14.44 -6.26 0.90
CA ALA A 17 -14.56 -7.16 2.04
C ALA A 17 -13.62 -8.38 1.94
N SER A 18 -13.37 -8.88 0.72
CA SER A 18 -12.41 -9.98 0.49
C SER A 18 -10.98 -9.53 0.76
N LEU A 19 -10.62 -8.30 0.40
CA LEU A 19 -9.32 -7.69 0.72
C LEU A 19 -9.15 -7.48 2.23
N ASP A 20 -10.20 -7.06 2.94
CA ASP A 20 -10.14 -6.93 4.41
C ASP A 20 -9.79 -8.27 5.08
N ILE A 21 -10.31 -9.40 4.57
CA ILE A 21 -9.97 -10.75 5.07
C ILE A 21 -8.52 -11.10 4.71
N LEU A 22 -8.11 -10.87 3.46
CA LEU A 22 -6.76 -11.18 2.98
C LEU A 22 -5.68 -10.45 3.77
N GLU A 23 -5.92 -9.17 4.08
CA GLU A 23 -4.98 -8.30 4.81
C GLU A 23 -5.12 -8.41 6.34
N ASP A 24 -5.94 -9.35 6.83
CA ASP A 24 -6.26 -9.56 8.25
C ASP A 24 -6.65 -8.25 8.96
N HIS A 25 -7.52 -7.46 8.32
CA HIS A 25 -8.02 -6.21 8.85
C HIS A 25 -9.07 -6.45 9.95
N PRO A 26 -9.02 -5.76 11.11
CA PRO A 26 -8.07 -4.72 11.54
C PRO A 26 -6.94 -5.24 12.44
N ALA A 27 -6.73 -6.56 12.50
CA ALA A 27 -5.80 -7.20 13.43
C ALA A 27 -4.33 -6.96 13.03
N PHE A 28 -4.01 -7.17 11.76
CA PHE A 28 -2.67 -6.98 11.19
C PHE A 28 -2.53 -5.64 10.46
N TYR A 29 -3.23 -5.45 9.34
CA TYR A 29 -3.29 -4.16 8.64
C TYR A 29 -4.56 -3.36 8.97
N GLN A 30 -4.45 -2.03 8.93
CA GLN A 30 -5.56 -1.11 9.12
C GLN A 30 -5.85 -0.34 7.84
N ARG A 31 -7.10 -0.38 7.39
CA ARG A 31 -7.56 0.32 6.20
C ARG A 31 -7.88 1.78 6.51
N GLU A 32 -7.23 2.70 5.81
CA GLU A 32 -7.38 4.15 5.98
C GLU A 32 -7.58 4.84 4.62
N ILE A 33 -8.18 6.04 4.63
CA ILE A 33 -8.35 6.86 3.41
C ILE A 33 -7.13 7.76 3.26
N GLU A 34 -6.45 7.66 2.12
CA GLU A 34 -5.31 8.50 1.77
C GLU A 34 -5.52 9.29 0.49
N LEU A 35 -4.78 10.41 0.39
CA LEU A 35 -4.73 11.25 -0.80
C LEU A 35 -3.66 10.73 -1.78
N VAL A 36 -4.10 10.12 -2.87
CA VAL A 36 -3.23 9.57 -3.92
C VAL A 36 -3.18 10.51 -5.11
N ARG A 37 -1.98 10.95 -5.47
CA ARG A 37 -1.73 11.71 -6.70
C ARG A 37 -1.63 10.77 -7.89
N LEU A 38 -2.51 10.94 -8.87
CA LEU A 38 -2.45 10.22 -10.14
C LEU A 38 -1.28 10.69 -10.99
N ILE A 39 -0.56 9.74 -11.58
CA ILE A 39 0.50 9.99 -12.54
C ILE A 39 -0.17 9.98 -13.93
N SER A 40 -0.80 11.10 -14.31
CA SER A 40 -1.34 11.31 -15.65
C SER A 40 -0.53 12.35 -16.40
N THR A 41 -0.58 12.33 -17.74
CA THR A 41 0.12 13.31 -18.58
C THR A 41 -0.59 14.65 -18.69
N GLU A 42 -1.88 14.74 -18.31
CA GLU A 42 -2.71 15.89 -18.67
C GLU A 42 -3.30 16.66 -17.48
N GLU A 43 -3.31 16.14 -16.25
CA GLU A 43 -3.61 16.95 -15.05
C GLU A 43 -3.24 16.22 -13.74
N GLU A 44 -2.86 17.01 -12.73
CA GLU A 44 -2.53 16.53 -11.39
C GLU A 44 -3.82 16.26 -10.60
N ASN A 45 -4.39 15.08 -10.79
CA ASN A 45 -5.59 14.66 -10.07
C ASN A 45 -5.23 13.97 -8.75
N ILE A 46 -5.84 14.41 -7.66
CA ILE A 46 -5.75 13.77 -6.33
C ILE A 46 -7.04 12.99 -6.07
N LEU A 47 -6.91 11.71 -5.73
CA LEU A 47 -8.02 10.84 -5.35
C LEU A 47 -7.95 10.46 -3.87
N LYS A 48 -9.11 10.25 -3.26
CA LYS A 48 -9.21 9.57 -1.97
C LYS A 48 -9.30 8.06 -2.21
N CYS A 49 -8.33 7.31 -1.71
CA CYS A 49 -8.24 5.87 -1.91
C CYS A 49 -8.10 5.14 -0.57
N TRP A 50 -8.65 3.93 -0.49
CA TRP A 50 -8.38 3.04 0.63
C TRP A 50 -6.97 2.45 0.50
N VAL A 51 -6.21 2.47 1.60
CA VAL A 51 -4.86 1.93 1.70
C VAL A 51 -4.73 1.15 3.01
N TYR A 52 -4.00 0.03 2.99
CA TYR A 52 -3.73 -0.80 4.16
C TYR A 52 -2.39 -0.42 4.80
N PHE A 53 -2.40 -0.05 6.08
CA PHE A 53 -1.23 0.36 6.85
C PHE A 53 -0.93 -0.58 8.00
N LEU A 54 0.36 -0.86 8.20
CA LEU A 54 0.83 -1.60 9.36
C LEU A 54 1.08 -0.64 10.53
N ASN A 55 0.03 -0.31 11.26
CA ASN A 55 0.12 0.64 12.38
C ASN A 55 0.83 0.04 13.61
N LYS A 56 0.80 -1.28 13.78
CA LYS A 56 1.48 -2.01 14.85
C LYS A 56 2.80 -2.62 14.34
N PHE A 57 3.71 -1.78 13.87
CA PHE A 57 5.02 -2.20 13.36
C PHE A 57 6.04 -2.41 14.49
N LYS A 58 7.07 -3.23 14.24
CA LYS A 58 8.20 -3.36 15.18
C LYS A 58 9.15 -2.17 15.02
N PRO A 59 9.66 -1.53 16.10
CA PRO A 59 10.46 -0.32 16.00
C PRO A 59 11.68 -0.42 15.07
N GLU A 60 12.32 -1.58 14.98
CA GLU A 60 13.46 -1.82 14.10
C GLU A 60 13.13 -1.66 12.61
N MET A 61 11.85 -1.80 12.21
CA MET A 61 11.41 -1.61 10.83
C MET A 61 11.64 -0.18 10.34
N LEU A 62 11.67 0.80 11.24
CA LEU A 62 11.95 2.21 10.90
C LEU A 62 13.41 2.43 10.44
N SER A 63 14.30 1.49 10.74
CA SER A 63 15.69 1.54 10.30
C SER A 63 15.92 0.86 8.94
N LEU A 64 14.91 0.15 8.43
CA LEU A 64 15.00 -0.57 7.15
C LEU A 64 15.00 0.41 5.96
N PRO A 65 15.51 -0.02 4.79
CA PRO A 65 15.48 0.81 3.59
C PRO A 65 14.05 1.23 3.21
N HIS A 66 13.84 2.54 3.03
CA HIS A 66 12.56 3.05 2.53
C HIS A 66 12.47 2.96 1.00
N HIS A 67 11.59 2.09 0.53
CA HIS A 67 11.34 1.84 -0.90
C HIS A 67 10.30 2.82 -1.48
N LYS A 68 10.49 3.24 -2.73
CA LYS A 68 9.50 4.05 -3.49
C LYS A 68 8.50 3.20 -4.26
N ASN A 69 8.90 1.98 -4.60
CA ASN A 69 8.15 1.02 -5.38
C ASN A 69 8.58 -0.35 -4.88
N TYR A 70 7.62 -1.21 -4.57
CA TYR A 70 7.86 -2.57 -4.12
C TYR A 70 7.91 -3.51 -5.33
N SER A 71 8.92 -4.39 -5.35
CA SER A 71 9.03 -5.47 -6.33
C SER A 71 9.59 -6.68 -5.62
N SER A 72 8.81 -7.75 -5.49
CA SER A 72 9.24 -8.99 -4.83
C SER A 72 10.54 -9.54 -5.43
N THR A 73 10.69 -9.46 -6.76
CA THR A 73 11.88 -9.86 -7.51
C THR A 73 12.87 -8.72 -7.74
N GLY A 74 12.79 -7.65 -6.95
CA GLY A 74 13.62 -6.46 -7.07
C GLY A 74 15.05 -6.65 -6.58
N HIS A 75 15.87 -5.62 -6.77
CA HIS A 75 17.31 -5.64 -6.45
C HIS A 75 17.66 -5.86 -4.97
N HIS A 76 16.69 -5.83 -4.06
CA HIS A 76 16.93 -6.15 -2.64
C HIS A 76 17.13 -7.65 -2.39
N GLY A 77 16.77 -8.52 -3.34
CA GLY A 77 16.97 -9.97 -3.20
C GLY A 77 16.12 -10.63 -2.10
N LEU A 78 15.07 -9.93 -1.65
CA LEU A 78 14.14 -10.39 -0.62
C LEU A 78 12.79 -10.69 -1.27
N GLN A 79 12.65 -11.91 -1.79
CA GLN A 79 11.42 -12.36 -2.42
C GLN A 79 10.35 -12.64 -1.36
N TYR A 80 9.11 -12.21 -1.63
CA TYR A 80 7.96 -12.60 -0.85
C TYR A 80 7.73 -14.12 -0.95
N LEU A 81 7.44 -14.73 0.19
CA LEU A 81 7.12 -16.14 0.33
C LEU A 81 5.72 -16.23 0.95
N GLU A 82 4.84 -16.99 0.31
CA GLU A 82 3.49 -17.32 0.80
C GLU A 82 3.52 -18.32 1.95
#